data_AF-A0A8H7BLT5-F1
#
_entry.id   AF-A0A8H7BLT5-F1
#
_cell.length_a   1.000
_cell.length_b   1.000
_cell.length_c   1.000
_cell.angle_alpha   90.00
_cell.angle_beta   90.00
_cell.angle_gamma   90.00
#
_symmetry.space_group_name_H-M   'P 1'
#
loop_
_entity.id
_entity.type
_entity.pdbx_description
1 polymer ?
#
loop_
_entity_poly.entity_id
_entity_poly.type
_entity_poly.pdbx_seq_one_letter_code
_entity_poly.pdbx_strand_id
1 'polypeptide(L)'
;MEQGWADIELSKIRVQIFEWSLKKKPLLQATMASDGEALESRILRVAASSSQLPEFPDDKSDLPSDYEYDPNEEEEVEEFEEITENELLQYLDQQENPLNIAQRLFYNEVNTTQSQAKCADWHLHCLSPKAVEELYGHGWTVMDGLLNLDVLKGAREEAEQLRKQGLFCQASELKSDEEDPFRDVKARDDAIMWLDPASKTLPANLQKILSFIHGPLHHDLASMIQLKGRTEYQLAYYHPENARYERHRDAFPTDDPEDTHQRRVTAICYINPQWTPGDGGELKIFGRPDMTDAADRTIHPLLGRVVLFLSGVVDHAVLPASKERFALTAWMR
;
A
#
# COMPACT_ATOMS: atom_id res chain seq x y z
N MET A 1 32.04 3.43 -6.70
CA MET A 1 31.22 2.81 -7.76
C MET A 1 30.66 1.55 -7.14
N GLU A 2 29.39 1.63 -6.74
CA GLU A 2 28.46 0.52 -6.48
C GLU A 2 27.20 1.22 -5.96
N GLN A 3 26.28 1.51 -6.88
CA GLN A 3 24.91 1.92 -6.57
C GLN A 3 24.15 0.63 -6.28
N GLY A 4 23.83 0.39 -5.00
CA GLY A 4 22.88 -0.65 -4.62
C GLY A 4 21.48 -0.17 -4.98
N TRP A 5 20.91 -0.74 -6.04
CA TRP A 5 19.50 -0.59 -6.35
C TRP A 5 18.72 -1.43 -5.33
N ALA A 6 17.66 -0.85 -4.77
CA ALA A 6 16.74 -1.57 -3.90
C ALA A 6 15.93 -2.54 -4.78
N ASP A 7 16.07 -3.83 -4.50
CA ASP A 7 15.24 -4.88 -5.10
C ASP A 7 13.77 -4.60 -4.78
N ILE A 8 12.98 -4.38 -5.85
CA ILE A 8 11.52 -4.35 -5.79
C ILE A 8 11.08 -5.76 -6.15
N GLU A 9 10.88 -6.59 -5.13
CA GLU A 9 10.22 -7.88 -5.28
C GLU A 9 8.69 -7.62 -5.29
N LEU A 10 8.08 -7.62 -6.48
CA LEU A 10 6.64 -7.84 -6.61
C LEU A 10 6.44 -9.35 -6.67
N SER A 11 6.05 -9.94 -5.54
CA SER A 11 5.84 -11.38 -5.43
C SER A 11 4.57 -11.80 -6.16
N LYS A 12 4.68 -12.87 -6.95
CA LYS A 12 3.55 -13.63 -7.51
C LYS A 12 2.58 -13.98 -6.40
N ILE A 13 1.30 -13.63 -6.54
CA ILE A 13 0.30 -14.06 -5.57
C ILE A 13 -0.35 -15.34 -6.08
N ARG A 14 0.27 -16.47 -5.71
CA ARG A 14 -0.34 -17.79 -5.83
C ARG A 14 -1.30 -17.96 -4.65
N VAL A 15 -2.61 -17.88 -4.90
CA VAL A 15 -3.62 -18.19 -3.88
C VAL A 15 -4.04 -19.64 -4.03
N GLN A 16 -3.85 -20.44 -2.98
CA GLN A 16 -4.38 -21.80 -2.92
C GLN A 16 -5.86 -21.71 -2.50
N ILE A 17 -6.77 -21.81 -3.47
CA ILE A 17 -8.21 -21.86 -3.22
C ILE A 17 -8.61 -23.32 -2.99
N PHE A 18 -9.00 -23.68 -1.76
CA PHE A 18 -9.62 -24.98 -1.50
C PHE A 18 -11.11 -24.92 -1.85
N GLU A 19 -11.50 -25.33 -3.07
CA GLU A 19 -12.91 -25.62 -3.37
C GLU A 19 -13.29 -27.00 -2.79
N TRP A 20 -14.12 -27.00 -1.75
CA TRP A 20 -14.76 -28.23 -1.28
C TRP A 20 -16.03 -28.51 -2.09
N SER A 21 -15.97 -29.48 -3.01
CA SER A 21 -17.14 -29.97 -3.73
C SER A 21 -18.12 -30.67 -2.76
N LEU A 22 -19.14 -29.95 -2.32
CA LEU A 22 -20.26 -30.52 -1.57
C LEU A 22 -21.12 -31.43 -2.47
N LYS A 23 -20.69 -32.68 -2.68
CA LYS A 23 -21.63 -33.75 -3.09
C LYS A 23 -22.41 -34.24 -1.87
N LYS A 24 -23.64 -33.75 -1.73
CA LYS A 24 -24.68 -34.26 -0.81
C LYS A 24 -24.78 -35.79 -0.86
N LYS A 25 -24.74 -36.44 0.31
CA LYS A 25 -25.60 -37.59 0.74
C LYS A 25 -25.42 -37.86 2.26
N PRO A 26 -26.36 -38.58 2.92
CA PRO A 26 -27.12 -38.05 4.07
C PRO A 26 -26.58 -38.44 5.46
N LEU A 27 -27.04 -37.65 6.44
CA LEU A 27 -26.97 -37.82 7.91
C LEU A 27 -26.69 -39.24 8.44
N LEU A 28 -25.64 -39.33 9.26
CA LEU A 28 -25.57 -40.20 10.43
C LEU A 28 -24.90 -39.43 11.58
N GLN A 29 -25.59 -39.36 12.72
CA GLN A 29 -25.09 -38.76 13.96
C GLN A 29 -23.91 -39.56 14.52
N ALA A 30 -22.81 -38.89 14.87
CA ALA A 30 -21.95 -39.30 15.99
C ALA A 30 -21.01 -38.15 16.41
N THR A 31 -21.26 -37.66 17.63
CA THR A 31 -20.32 -37.24 18.68
C THR A 31 -19.21 -36.21 18.40
N MET A 32 -19.24 -35.19 19.27
CA MET A 32 -18.21 -34.17 19.49
C MET A 32 -16.83 -34.78 19.73
N ALA A 33 -15.81 -34.24 19.05
CA ALA A 33 -14.47 -34.04 19.58
C ALA A 33 -13.90 -32.79 18.91
N SER A 34 -13.37 -31.89 19.75
CA SER A 34 -12.60 -30.72 19.39
C SER A 34 -11.38 -31.09 18.56
N ASP A 35 -11.13 -30.35 17.49
CA ASP A 35 -9.82 -29.71 17.25
C ASP A 35 -10.02 -28.67 16.15
N GLY A 36 -10.12 -27.42 16.60
CA GLY A 36 -10.16 -26.25 15.74
C GLY A 36 -8.74 -25.83 15.40
N GLU A 37 -8.18 -26.38 14.33
CA GLU A 37 -7.18 -25.64 13.58
C GLU A 37 -7.91 -24.72 12.61
N ALA A 38 -7.84 -23.42 12.86
CA ALA A 38 -8.36 -22.40 11.98
C ALA A 38 -7.67 -22.51 10.61
N LEU A 39 -8.44 -22.35 9.54
CA LEU A 39 -8.00 -22.37 8.15
C LEU A 39 -6.83 -21.38 7.87
N GLU A 40 -6.67 -20.37 8.73
CA GLU A 40 -5.53 -19.45 8.81
C GLU A 40 -4.16 -20.15 8.88
N SER A 41 -4.04 -21.27 9.61
CA SER A 41 -2.78 -22.01 9.75
C SER A 41 -2.37 -22.77 8.50
N ARG A 42 -3.29 -22.92 7.53
CA ARG A 42 -3.08 -23.73 6.32
C ARG A 42 -2.75 -22.90 5.09
N ILE A 43 -3.14 -21.63 5.05
CA ILE A 43 -2.84 -20.70 3.94
C ILE A 43 -1.45 -20.06 4.11
N LEU A 44 -0.94 -19.94 5.34
CA LEU A 44 0.32 -19.27 5.66
C LEU A 44 1.61 -20.08 5.38
N ARG A 45 1.54 -21.23 4.70
CA ARG A 45 2.74 -22.00 4.33
C ARG A 45 3.36 -21.64 2.97
N VAL A 46 2.79 -20.66 2.26
CA VAL A 46 3.32 -20.20 0.96
C VAL A 46 4.30 -19.01 1.09
N ALA A 47 4.53 -18.48 2.29
CA ALA A 47 5.46 -17.37 2.54
C ALA A 47 6.68 -17.75 3.41
N ALA A 48 7.06 -19.03 3.47
CA ALA A 48 8.37 -19.41 4.01
C ALA A 48 9.42 -19.26 2.91
N SER A 49 10.30 -18.28 3.05
CA SER A 49 11.55 -18.19 2.30
C SER A 49 12.26 -19.53 2.28
N SER A 50 12.92 -19.86 1.16
CA SER A 50 13.58 -21.15 0.92
C SER A 50 14.81 -21.42 1.81
N SER A 51 14.89 -20.89 3.04
CA SER A 51 16.11 -20.88 3.84
C SER A 51 16.01 -21.47 5.25
N GLN A 52 14.88 -22.10 5.64
CA GLN A 52 14.82 -22.93 6.86
C GLN A 52 13.89 -24.14 6.71
N LEU A 53 14.17 -25.01 5.74
CA LEU A 53 13.80 -26.43 5.92
C LEU A 53 14.86 -27.05 6.84
N PRO A 54 14.48 -27.78 7.91
CA PRO A 54 15.45 -28.53 8.69
C PRO A 54 16.21 -29.46 7.73
N GLU A 55 17.54 -29.56 7.87
CA GLU A 55 18.31 -30.58 7.16
C GLU A 55 17.68 -31.94 7.48
N PHE A 56 17.04 -32.55 6.48
CA PHE A 56 16.61 -33.93 6.60
C PHE A 56 17.88 -34.76 6.84
N PRO A 57 17.92 -35.59 7.89
CA PRO A 57 19.02 -36.52 8.03
C PRO A 57 19.05 -37.38 6.77
N ASP A 58 20.19 -37.40 6.08
CA ASP A 58 20.47 -38.23 4.90
C ASP A 58 20.44 -39.74 5.21
N ASP A 59 19.91 -40.13 6.37
CA ASP A 59 19.84 -41.51 6.80
C ASP A 59 18.49 -42.11 6.41
N LYS A 60 18.51 -42.87 5.32
CA LYS A 60 17.36 -43.67 4.84
C LYS A 60 17.03 -44.87 5.73
N SER A 61 17.53 -44.91 6.97
CA SER A 61 17.34 -46.04 7.88
C SER A 61 16.02 -45.99 8.67
N ASP A 62 15.31 -44.85 8.67
CA ASP A 62 14.09 -44.64 9.48
C ASP A 62 12.78 -44.67 8.69
N LEU A 63 12.78 -45.04 7.41
CA LEU A 63 11.54 -45.26 6.67
C LEU A 63 10.93 -46.63 7.02
N PRO A 64 9.67 -46.72 7.47
CA PRO A 64 8.98 -48.00 7.63
C PRO A 64 9.06 -48.79 6.33
N SER A 65 9.41 -50.08 6.40
CA SER A 65 9.64 -50.98 5.25
C SER A 65 8.41 -51.24 4.37
N ASP A 66 7.28 -50.59 4.68
CA ASP A 66 5.95 -50.95 4.21
C ASP A 66 5.33 -49.81 3.36
N TYR A 67 6.14 -48.84 2.92
CA TYR A 67 5.73 -47.85 1.92
C TYR A 67 5.59 -48.53 0.54
N GLU A 68 4.47 -49.18 0.31
CA GLU A 68 4.07 -49.63 -1.02
C GLU A 68 3.66 -48.40 -1.83
N TYR A 69 4.49 -48.04 -2.82
CA TYR A 69 4.14 -47.06 -3.84
C TYR A 69 2.92 -47.59 -4.63
N ASP A 70 1.75 -47.00 -4.43
CA ASP A 70 0.56 -47.29 -5.25
C ASP A 70 0.60 -46.39 -6.51
N PRO A 71 0.85 -46.95 -7.70
CA PRO A 71 0.84 -46.18 -8.94
C PRO A 71 -0.55 -45.67 -9.34
N ASN A 72 -1.60 -45.97 -8.56
CA ASN A 72 -2.97 -45.47 -8.76
C ASN A 72 -3.41 -44.46 -7.69
N GLU A 73 -2.54 -44.06 -6.74
CA GLU A 73 -2.81 -42.85 -5.96
C GLU A 73 -2.80 -41.68 -6.94
N GLU A 74 -3.99 -41.12 -7.19
CA GLU A 74 -4.14 -39.87 -7.95
C GLU A 74 -3.29 -38.82 -7.23
N GLU A 75 -2.19 -38.38 -7.85
CA GLU A 75 -1.46 -37.20 -7.38
C GLU A 75 -2.49 -36.08 -7.23
N GLU A 76 -2.67 -35.56 -6.02
CA GLU A 76 -3.46 -34.35 -5.80
C GLU A 76 -2.82 -33.23 -6.62
N VAL A 77 -3.32 -33.03 -7.84
CA VAL A 77 -2.91 -31.93 -8.69
C VAL A 77 -3.43 -30.67 -8.03
N GLU A 78 -2.57 -29.95 -7.32
CA GLU A 78 -2.87 -28.61 -6.85
C GLU A 78 -3.15 -27.71 -8.06
N GLU A 79 -4.42 -27.51 -8.38
CA GLU A 79 -4.86 -26.54 -9.37
C GLU A 79 -4.64 -25.14 -8.78
N PHE A 80 -3.69 -24.40 -9.36
CA PHE A 80 -3.48 -23.00 -9.06
C PHE A 80 -4.26 -22.18 -10.07
N GLU A 81 -5.33 -21.50 -9.63
CA GLU A 81 -5.96 -20.46 -10.43
C GLU A 81 -5.16 -19.16 -10.29
N GLU A 82 -4.74 -18.62 -11.44
CA GLU A 82 -4.10 -17.30 -11.48
C GLU A 82 -5.19 -16.22 -11.45
N ILE A 83 -5.24 -15.44 -10.36
CA ILE A 83 -6.17 -14.32 -10.19
C ILE A 83 -5.42 -12.99 -10.28
N THR A 84 -6.11 -11.95 -10.75
CA THR A 84 -5.57 -10.59 -10.79
C THR A 84 -5.46 -9.98 -9.39
N GLU A 85 -4.60 -8.97 -9.23
CA GLU A 85 -4.48 -8.21 -7.97
C GLU A 85 -5.83 -7.62 -7.51
N ASN A 86 -6.64 -7.12 -8.45
CA ASN A 86 -7.96 -6.57 -8.14
C ASN A 86 -8.96 -7.65 -7.70
N GLU A 87 -8.91 -8.85 -8.29
CA GLU A 87 -9.73 -9.99 -7.83
C GLU A 87 -9.31 -10.44 -6.44
N LEU A 88 -8.01 -10.47 -6.15
CA LEU A 88 -7.52 -10.76 -4.82
C LEU A 88 -7.97 -9.72 -3.80
N LEU A 89 -7.87 -8.43 -4.12
CA LEU A 89 -8.35 -7.36 -3.23
C LEU A 89 -9.85 -7.52 -2.92
N GLN A 90 -10.66 -7.85 -3.92
CA GLN A 90 -12.09 -8.12 -3.72
C GLN A 90 -12.33 -9.35 -2.85
N TYR A 91 -11.52 -10.41 -3.01
CA TYR A 91 -11.60 -11.59 -2.17
C TYR A 91 -11.24 -11.26 -0.71
N LEU A 92 -10.15 -10.54 -0.48
CA LEU A 92 -9.73 -10.11 0.87
C LEU A 92 -10.77 -9.21 1.53
N ASP A 93 -11.32 -8.24 0.79
CA ASP A 93 -12.36 -7.32 1.27
C ASP A 93 -13.66 -8.04 1.68
N GLN A 94 -13.95 -9.23 1.09
CA GLN A 94 -15.09 -10.07 1.48
C GLN A 94 -14.85 -10.85 2.78
N GLN A 95 -13.59 -11.17 3.09
CA GLN A 95 -13.22 -11.88 4.31
C GLN A 95 -13.25 -10.95 5.51
N GLU A 96 -12.62 -9.77 5.38
CA GLU A 96 -12.60 -8.78 6.44
C GLU A 96 -12.49 -7.36 5.87
N ASN A 97 -13.15 -6.40 6.56
CA ASN A 97 -13.04 -4.99 6.22
C ASN A 97 -11.57 -4.53 6.40
N PRO A 98 -10.91 -4.00 5.36
CA PRO A 98 -9.51 -3.62 5.44
C PRO A 98 -9.25 -2.46 6.39
N LEU A 99 -10.24 -1.61 6.67
CA LEU A 99 -10.11 -0.57 7.67
C LEU A 99 -9.93 -1.20 9.06
N ASN A 100 -10.66 -2.26 9.38
CA ASN A 100 -10.49 -2.97 10.66
C ASN A 100 -9.10 -3.59 10.77
N ILE A 101 -8.61 -4.21 9.69
CA ILE A 101 -7.25 -4.77 9.61
C ILE A 101 -6.23 -3.64 9.88
N ALA A 102 -6.29 -2.56 9.11
CA ALA A 102 -5.35 -1.45 9.24
C ALA A 102 -5.44 -0.74 10.61
N GLN A 103 -6.61 -0.70 11.25
CA GLN A 103 -6.79 -0.14 12.59
C GLN A 103 -6.01 -0.92 13.67
N ARG A 104 -5.76 -2.22 13.48
CA ARG A 104 -4.93 -3.03 14.40
C ARG A 104 -3.45 -2.64 14.36
N LEU A 105 -3.00 -1.96 13.31
CA LEU A 105 -1.65 -1.39 13.25
C LEU A 105 -1.46 -0.16 14.15
N PHE A 106 -2.55 0.44 14.64
CA PHE A 106 -2.46 1.58 15.54
C PHE A 106 -2.17 1.11 16.97
N TYR A 107 -1.26 1.80 17.69
CA TYR A 107 -0.83 1.39 19.04
C TYR A 107 -1.95 1.38 20.09
N ASN A 108 -3.05 2.08 19.86
CA ASN A 108 -4.20 2.11 20.77
C ASN A 108 -5.51 2.01 19.97
N GLU A 109 -6.44 1.15 20.42
CA GLU A 109 -7.84 1.06 19.91
C GLU A 109 -8.62 2.39 20.05
N VAL A 110 -8.07 3.33 20.80
CA VAL A 110 -8.77 4.50 21.33
C VAL A 110 -8.22 5.80 20.74
N ASN A 111 -7.81 5.81 19.48
CA ASN A 111 -7.33 7.03 18.79
C ASN A 111 -8.49 7.91 18.30
N THR A 112 -9.53 8.06 19.12
CA THR A 112 -10.67 8.95 18.90
C THR A 112 -10.73 10.01 20.01
N THR A 113 -11.43 11.12 19.76
CA THR A 113 -11.59 12.27 20.69
C THR A 113 -11.87 11.86 22.14
N GLN A 114 -12.59 10.74 22.34
CA GLN A 114 -13.00 10.25 23.65
C GLN A 114 -11.81 9.76 24.51
N SER A 115 -10.73 9.32 23.89
CA SER A 115 -9.48 8.99 24.58
C SER A 115 -8.48 10.12 24.58
N GLN A 116 -8.51 11.01 23.59
CA GLN A 116 -7.78 12.29 23.67
C GLN A 116 -8.25 13.11 24.88
N ALA A 117 -9.55 13.07 25.22
CA ALA A 117 -10.06 13.68 26.45
C ALA A 117 -9.47 13.09 27.75
N LYS A 118 -8.82 11.92 27.69
CA LYS A 118 -8.19 11.22 28.82
C LYS A 118 -6.67 11.12 28.71
N CYS A 119 -6.09 11.35 27.52
CA CYS A 119 -4.66 11.28 27.26
C CYS A 119 -4.12 12.70 27.10
N ALA A 120 -3.42 13.19 28.13
CA ALA A 120 -3.11 14.61 28.26
C ALA A 120 -2.12 15.15 27.21
N ASP A 121 -1.35 14.32 26.51
CA ASP A 121 -0.20 14.80 25.74
C ASP A 121 0.09 13.95 24.49
N TRP A 122 -0.72 14.12 23.43
CA TRP A 122 -0.19 13.86 22.10
C TRP A 122 0.62 15.08 21.66
N HIS A 123 1.94 14.97 21.72
CA HIS A 123 2.83 16.02 21.25
C HIS A 123 2.95 15.99 19.72
N LEU A 124 1.84 16.25 19.02
CA LEU A 124 1.83 16.33 17.56
C LEU A 124 2.53 17.60 17.09
N HIS A 125 3.36 17.46 16.07
CA HIS A 125 4.14 18.54 15.47
C HIS A 125 3.39 19.23 14.33
N CYS A 126 2.59 18.48 13.54
CA CYS A 126 1.94 18.99 12.35
C CYS A 126 0.52 18.46 12.11
N LEU A 127 0.18 17.25 12.59
CA LEU A 127 -1.16 16.70 12.46
C LEU A 127 -2.11 17.35 13.47
N SER A 128 -3.33 17.64 13.01
CA SER A 128 -4.41 18.05 13.91
C SER A 128 -5.12 16.84 14.51
N PRO A 129 -5.74 16.95 15.69
CA PRO A 129 -6.56 15.87 16.26
C PRO A 129 -7.65 15.38 15.31
N LYS A 130 -8.24 16.29 14.54
CA LYS A 130 -9.23 15.97 13.51
C LYS A 130 -8.62 15.10 12.39
N ALA A 131 -7.43 15.43 11.92
CA ALA A 131 -6.76 14.67 10.86
C ALA A 131 -6.45 13.24 11.30
N VAL A 132 -6.06 13.06 12.56
CA VAL A 132 -5.88 11.74 13.18
C VAL A 132 -7.20 10.96 13.18
N GLU A 133 -8.28 11.59 13.63
CA GLU A 133 -9.60 10.94 13.71
C GLU A 133 -10.15 10.54 12.35
N GLU A 134 -9.98 11.39 11.34
CA GLU A 134 -10.37 11.08 9.95
C GLU A 134 -9.54 9.91 9.39
N LEU A 135 -8.22 9.93 9.61
CA LEU A 135 -7.34 8.84 9.18
C LEU A 135 -7.66 7.51 9.88
N TYR A 136 -7.93 7.51 11.18
CA TYR A 136 -8.31 6.30 11.92
C TYR A 136 -9.74 5.84 11.58
N GLY A 137 -10.68 6.77 11.52
CA GLY A 137 -12.11 6.49 11.42
C GLY A 137 -12.57 6.10 10.03
N HIS A 138 -11.98 6.67 8.98
CA HIS A 138 -12.34 6.37 7.59
C HIS A 138 -11.13 6.28 6.66
N GLY A 139 -9.93 6.10 7.19
CA GLY A 139 -8.76 5.70 6.40
C GLY A 139 -8.08 6.80 5.60
N TRP A 140 -8.54 8.05 5.61
CA TRP A 140 -7.89 9.16 4.89
C TRP A 140 -8.17 10.52 5.51
N THR A 141 -7.37 11.54 5.18
CA THR A 141 -7.61 12.93 5.58
C THR A 141 -6.93 13.89 4.60
N VAL A 142 -7.41 15.14 4.55
CA VAL A 142 -6.87 16.21 3.71
C VAL A 142 -6.52 17.40 4.57
N MET A 143 -5.31 17.92 4.39
CA MET A 143 -4.78 19.05 5.13
C MET A 143 -4.17 20.07 4.18
N ASP A 144 -4.42 21.35 4.45
CA ASP A 144 -3.86 22.46 3.70
C ASP A 144 -2.98 23.30 4.64
N GLY A 145 -1.96 23.96 4.10
CA GLY A 145 -1.17 24.94 4.85
C GLY A 145 -0.12 24.38 5.80
N LEU A 146 0.29 23.12 5.65
CA LEU A 146 1.36 22.50 6.46
C LEU A 146 2.77 22.97 6.08
N LEU A 147 2.95 23.44 4.85
CA LEU A 147 4.23 23.80 4.26
C LEU A 147 4.27 25.28 3.86
N ASN A 148 5.45 25.89 3.95
CA ASN A 148 5.64 27.28 3.55
C ASN A 148 5.41 27.47 2.03
N LEU A 149 4.64 28.49 1.66
CA LEU A 149 4.25 28.75 0.27
C LEU A 149 5.44 29.05 -0.67
N ASP A 150 6.49 29.69 -0.19
CA ASP A 150 7.67 29.99 -1.02
C ASP A 150 8.49 28.72 -1.29
N VAL A 151 8.55 27.82 -0.30
CA VAL A 151 9.12 26.48 -0.50
C VAL A 151 8.33 25.70 -1.54
N LEU A 152 6.99 25.71 -1.47
CA LEU A 152 6.14 25.00 -2.42
C LEU A 152 6.27 25.53 -3.85
N LYS A 153 6.33 26.86 -4.03
CA LYS A 153 6.56 27.49 -5.34
C LYS A 153 7.95 27.15 -5.88
N GLY A 154 8.98 27.25 -5.05
CA GLY A 154 10.34 26.88 -5.44
C GLY A 154 10.45 25.39 -5.81
N ALA A 155 9.80 24.51 -5.07
CA ALA A 155 9.78 23.07 -5.36
C ALA A 155 9.09 22.77 -6.70
N ARG A 156 8.05 23.53 -7.06
CA ARG A 156 7.42 23.43 -8.39
C ARG A 156 8.39 23.80 -9.51
N GLU A 157 9.09 24.93 -9.37
CA GLU A 157 10.10 25.36 -10.35
C GLU A 157 11.23 24.33 -10.49
N GLU A 158 11.71 23.79 -9.37
CA GLU A 158 12.72 22.73 -9.33
C GLU A 158 12.24 21.44 -10.02
N ALA A 159 11.00 21.01 -9.76
CA ALA A 159 10.41 19.83 -10.39
C ALA A 159 10.30 19.98 -11.92
N GLU A 160 9.90 21.16 -12.40
CA GLU A 160 9.87 21.47 -13.83
C GLU A 160 11.26 21.45 -14.47
N GLN A 161 12.29 21.91 -13.76
CA GLN A 161 13.67 21.85 -14.23
C GLN A 161 14.17 20.41 -14.34
N LEU A 162 13.92 19.56 -13.32
CA LEU A 162 14.29 18.14 -13.34
C LEU A 162 13.58 17.41 -14.50
N ARG A 163 12.31 17.76 -14.78
CA ARG A 163 11.58 17.24 -15.94
C ARG A 163 12.21 17.67 -17.26
N LYS A 164 12.61 18.95 -17.41
CA LYS A 164 13.31 19.45 -18.60
C LYS A 164 14.69 18.81 -18.80
N GLN A 165 15.34 18.37 -17.72
CA GLN A 165 16.61 17.65 -17.76
C GLN A 165 16.46 16.17 -18.14
N GLY A 166 15.23 15.65 -18.26
CA GLY A 166 14.98 14.26 -18.63
C GLY A 166 15.28 13.26 -17.52
N LEU A 167 15.22 13.69 -16.25
CA LEU A 167 15.47 12.81 -15.08
C LEU A 167 14.27 11.96 -14.67
N PHE A 168 13.11 12.17 -15.30
CA PHE A 168 11.92 11.37 -15.10
C PHE A 168 11.91 10.19 -16.07
N CYS A 169 11.41 9.05 -15.61
CA CYS A 169 11.18 7.85 -16.40
C CYS A 169 9.68 7.54 -16.48
N GLN A 170 9.21 6.95 -17.58
CA GLN A 170 7.81 6.55 -17.67
C GLN A 170 7.54 5.40 -16.69
N ALA A 171 6.52 5.55 -15.85
CA ALA A 171 6.22 4.54 -14.83
C ALA A 171 5.80 3.19 -15.44
N SER A 172 5.17 3.23 -16.62
CA SER A 172 4.82 2.05 -17.41
C SER A 172 6.03 1.30 -17.98
N GLU A 173 7.18 1.97 -18.14
CA GLU A 173 8.39 1.39 -18.73
C GLU A 173 9.38 0.80 -17.69
N LEU A 174 9.17 1.07 -16.41
CA LEU A 174 10.04 0.57 -15.34
C LEU A 174 9.87 -0.95 -15.17
N LYS A 175 10.71 -1.76 -15.80
CA LYS A 175 10.67 -3.23 -15.66
C LYS A 175 10.94 -3.66 -14.21
N SER A 176 10.14 -4.59 -13.68
CA SER A 176 10.58 -5.48 -12.60
C SER A 176 11.52 -6.53 -13.18
N ASP A 177 12.48 -7.03 -12.40
CA ASP A 177 13.45 -8.04 -12.86
C ASP A 177 12.80 -9.39 -13.25
N GLU A 178 11.53 -9.60 -12.91
CA GLU A 178 10.68 -10.69 -13.41
C GLU A 178 9.62 -10.18 -14.40
N GLU A 179 9.36 -10.94 -15.47
CA GLU A 179 8.17 -10.77 -16.32
C GLU A 179 6.93 -11.00 -15.45
N ASP A 180 6.28 -9.93 -15.00
CA ASP A 180 4.96 -9.97 -14.38
C ASP A 180 3.89 -9.92 -15.48
N PRO A 181 3.26 -11.07 -15.83
CA PRO A 181 2.27 -11.11 -16.89
C PRO A 181 0.96 -10.37 -16.54
N PHE A 182 0.75 -10.00 -15.27
CA PHE A 182 -0.45 -9.30 -14.81
C PHE A 182 -0.30 -7.78 -14.78
N ARG A 183 0.91 -7.27 -15.04
CA ARG A 183 1.15 -5.83 -15.02
C ARG A 183 0.48 -5.13 -16.21
N ASP A 184 -0.49 -4.26 -15.90
CA ASP A 184 -1.08 -3.38 -16.89
C ASP A 184 -0.24 -2.11 -17.11
N VAL A 185 0.56 -2.11 -18.17
CA VAL A 185 1.37 -0.95 -18.58
C VAL A 185 0.54 0.26 -19.01
N LYS A 186 -0.78 0.13 -19.20
CA LYS A 186 -1.70 1.23 -19.54
C LYS A 186 -2.47 1.78 -18.35
N ALA A 187 -2.30 1.20 -17.17
CA ALA A 187 -2.98 1.66 -15.97
C ALA A 187 -2.58 3.11 -15.60
N ARG A 188 -1.36 3.55 -15.96
CA ARG A 188 -0.82 4.87 -15.61
C ARG A 188 -0.05 5.53 -16.74
N ASP A 189 -0.22 6.84 -16.86
CA ASP A 189 0.40 7.69 -17.89
C ASP A 189 1.45 8.67 -17.32
N ASP A 190 1.84 8.52 -16.05
CA ASP A 190 2.78 9.43 -15.40
C ASP A 190 4.24 9.04 -15.58
N ALA A 191 5.08 10.07 -15.61
CA ALA A 191 6.51 9.92 -15.48
C ALA A 191 6.90 10.15 -14.02
N ILE A 192 7.85 9.38 -13.51
CA ILE A 192 8.27 9.41 -12.11
C ILE A 192 9.77 9.59 -11.95
N MET A 193 10.16 10.11 -10.79
CA MET A 193 11.54 10.14 -10.33
C MET A 193 11.55 9.77 -8.84
N TRP A 194 12.29 8.72 -8.49
CA TRP A 194 12.50 8.35 -7.09
C TRP A 194 13.40 9.36 -6.41
N LEU A 195 13.05 9.72 -5.18
CA LEU A 195 13.77 10.69 -4.37
C LEU A 195 14.42 9.98 -3.18
N ASP A 196 15.64 10.39 -2.87
CA ASP A 196 16.35 9.97 -1.67
C ASP A 196 16.56 11.21 -0.77
N PRO A 197 16.00 11.24 0.45
CA PRO A 197 16.24 12.31 1.42
C PRO A 197 17.71 12.53 1.78
N ALA A 198 18.57 11.51 1.61
CA ALA A 198 20.01 11.60 1.83
C ALA A 198 20.78 12.14 0.61
N SER A 199 20.11 12.35 -0.53
CA SER A 199 20.74 12.84 -1.75
C SER A 199 21.23 14.28 -1.60
N LYS A 200 22.53 14.49 -1.82
CA LYS A 200 23.15 15.84 -1.82
C LYS A 200 22.85 16.65 -3.07
N THR A 201 22.32 16.02 -4.11
CA THR A 201 22.02 16.66 -5.40
C THR A 201 20.57 17.09 -5.51
N LEU A 202 19.72 16.74 -4.54
CA LEU A 202 18.33 17.13 -4.56
C LEU A 202 18.19 18.66 -4.43
N PRO A 203 17.37 19.31 -5.25
CA PRO A 203 17.13 20.75 -5.13
C PRO A 203 16.58 21.14 -3.75
N ALA A 204 16.91 22.37 -3.32
CA ALA A 204 16.79 22.78 -1.94
C ALA A 204 15.34 22.82 -1.44
N ASN A 205 14.36 23.19 -2.28
CA ASN A 205 12.97 23.28 -1.85
C ASN A 205 12.30 21.90 -1.84
N LEU A 206 12.59 21.03 -2.80
CA LEU A 206 12.22 19.61 -2.73
C LEU A 206 12.79 18.93 -1.48
N GLN A 207 14.07 19.19 -1.15
CA GLN A 207 14.68 18.68 0.09
C GLN A 207 13.93 19.15 1.34
N LYS A 208 13.42 20.38 1.38
CA LYS A 208 12.63 20.87 2.53
C LYS A 208 11.29 20.14 2.66
N ILE A 209 10.63 19.82 1.54
CA ILE A 209 9.39 19.01 1.55
C ILE A 209 9.69 17.60 2.07
N LEU A 210 10.75 16.95 1.57
CA LEU A 210 11.17 15.64 2.09
C LEU A 210 11.52 15.70 3.58
N SER A 211 12.21 16.75 4.02
CA SER A 211 12.58 16.94 5.42
C SER A 211 11.36 17.12 6.31
N PHE A 212 10.29 17.77 5.82
CA PHE A 212 9.01 17.85 6.52
C PHE A 212 8.33 16.48 6.61
N ILE A 213 8.30 15.71 5.52
CA ILE A 213 7.67 14.39 5.49
C ILE A 213 8.42 13.41 6.41
N HIS A 214 9.74 13.30 6.27
CA HIS A 214 10.59 12.43 7.08
C HIS A 214 10.73 12.88 8.55
N GLY A 215 10.52 14.17 8.83
CA GLY A 215 10.66 14.74 10.16
C GLY A 215 9.31 14.79 10.90
N PRO A 216 8.66 15.97 10.98
CA PRO A 216 7.45 16.15 11.78
C PRO A 216 6.29 15.25 11.36
N LEU A 217 6.05 15.03 10.06
CA LEU A 217 4.91 14.20 9.63
C LEU A 217 5.12 12.72 9.99
N HIS A 218 6.28 12.15 9.66
CA HIS A 218 6.61 10.78 10.03
C HIS A 218 6.63 10.60 11.56
N HIS A 219 7.12 11.58 12.32
CA HIS A 219 7.08 11.54 13.78
C HIS A 219 5.65 11.39 14.31
N ASP A 220 4.74 12.25 13.86
CA ASP A 220 3.34 12.21 14.28
C ASP A 220 2.69 10.87 13.90
N LEU A 221 2.91 10.39 12.67
CA LEU A 221 2.36 9.12 12.20
C LEU A 221 2.92 7.92 12.96
N ALA A 222 4.24 7.87 13.18
CA ALA A 222 4.91 6.79 13.92
C ALA A 222 4.57 6.80 15.42
N SER A 223 4.05 7.92 15.96
CA SER A 223 3.56 7.96 17.34
C SER A 223 2.24 7.20 17.53
N MET A 224 1.50 6.94 16.45
CA MET A 224 0.16 6.36 16.49
C MET A 224 -0.02 5.10 15.65
N ILE A 225 0.78 4.90 14.59
CA ILE A 225 0.78 3.74 13.70
C ILE A 225 2.15 3.08 13.77
N GLN A 226 2.16 1.75 13.80
CA GLN A 226 3.40 0.99 13.69
C GLN A 226 4.00 1.21 12.29
N LEU A 227 5.15 1.88 12.21
CA LEU A 227 5.90 2.14 10.97
C LEU A 227 7.35 1.71 11.19
N LYS A 228 7.72 0.51 10.74
CA LYS A 228 9.04 -0.11 11.00
C LYS A 228 9.94 -0.16 9.77
N GLY A 229 9.39 0.04 8.58
CA GLY A 229 10.12 -0.05 7.33
C GLY A 229 10.71 1.28 6.88
N ARG A 230 11.39 1.25 5.72
CA ARG A 230 11.92 2.46 5.10
C ARG A 230 10.83 3.18 4.33
N THR A 231 10.76 4.50 4.48
CA THR A 231 9.86 5.32 3.66
C THR A 231 10.43 5.48 2.25
N GLU A 232 9.58 5.28 1.25
CA GLU A 232 9.90 5.53 -0.17
C GLU A 232 9.34 6.87 -0.60
N TYR A 233 10.04 7.57 -1.50
CA TYR A 233 9.62 8.90 -1.97
C TYR A 233 9.65 8.97 -3.49
N GLN A 234 8.57 9.47 -4.09
CA GLN A 234 8.42 9.57 -5.54
C GLN A 234 7.90 10.95 -5.90
N LEU A 235 8.55 11.59 -6.86
CA LEU A 235 8.02 12.74 -7.56
C LEU A 235 7.38 12.26 -8.87
N ALA A 236 6.07 12.46 -9.00
CA ALA A 236 5.31 12.10 -10.18
C ALA A 236 4.93 13.34 -11.01
N TYR A 237 4.94 13.18 -12.33
CA TYR A 237 4.54 14.16 -13.34
C TYR A 237 3.50 13.56 -14.29
N TYR A 238 2.33 14.19 -14.36
CA TYR A 238 1.24 13.85 -15.26
C TYR A 238 1.17 14.93 -16.34
N HIS A 239 1.32 14.52 -17.60
CA HIS A 239 1.28 15.42 -18.74
C HIS A 239 -0.16 15.91 -19.02
N PRO A 240 -0.36 17.10 -19.63
CA PRO A 240 -1.67 17.73 -19.77
C PRO A 240 -2.55 17.13 -20.89
N GLU A 241 -2.22 15.93 -21.38
CA GLU A 241 -2.96 15.27 -22.47
C GLU A 241 -3.82 14.13 -21.93
N ASN A 242 -4.59 14.42 -20.86
CA ASN A 242 -5.46 13.46 -20.17
C ASN A 242 -4.72 12.33 -19.45
N ALA A 243 -3.46 12.56 -19.03
CA ALA A 243 -2.71 11.61 -18.22
C ALA A 243 -3.50 11.25 -16.96
N ARG A 244 -3.59 9.96 -16.65
CA ARG A 244 -4.38 9.44 -15.53
C ARG A 244 -3.65 8.32 -14.80
N TYR A 245 -4.26 7.88 -13.70
CA TYR A 245 -3.94 6.62 -13.05
C TYR A 245 -5.25 5.91 -12.72
N GLU A 246 -5.41 4.69 -13.22
CA GLU A 246 -6.62 3.89 -13.02
C GLU A 246 -6.86 3.56 -11.54
N ARG A 247 -8.06 3.08 -11.23
CA ARG A 247 -8.44 2.74 -9.86
C ARG A 247 -7.54 1.62 -9.35
N HIS A 248 -6.88 1.86 -8.22
CA HIS A 248 -5.99 0.90 -7.58
C HIS A 248 -5.95 1.15 -6.07
N ARG A 249 -5.22 0.27 -5.37
CA ARG A 249 -4.88 0.38 -3.96
C ARG A 249 -3.36 0.29 -3.84
N ASP A 250 -2.77 1.03 -2.91
CA ASP A 250 -1.31 1.15 -2.84
C ASP A 250 -0.62 -0.04 -2.17
N ALA A 251 -1.38 -0.85 -1.44
CA ALA A 251 -0.94 -2.07 -0.79
C ALA A 251 -2.12 -3.03 -0.57
N PHE A 252 -1.80 -4.28 -0.25
CA PHE A 252 -2.79 -5.18 0.32
C PHE A 252 -3.05 -4.81 1.79
N PRO A 253 -4.26 -5.07 2.31
CA PRO A 253 -4.51 -4.97 3.73
C PRO A 253 -3.61 -5.93 4.51
N THR A 254 -2.92 -5.43 5.52
CA THR A 254 -2.13 -6.24 6.46
C THR A 254 -2.20 -5.63 7.85
N ASP A 255 -2.17 -6.47 8.88
CA ASP A 255 -2.01 -6.08 10.28
C ASP A 255 -0.74 -6.67 10.90
N ASP A 256 0.11 -7.33 10.11
CA ASP A 256 1.37 -7.90 10.60
C ASP A 256 2.33 -6.76 11.03
N PRO A 257 2.59 -6.61 12.34
CA PRO A 257 3.45 -5.54 12.82
C PRO A 257 4.92 -5.77 12.45
N GLU A 258 5.35 -6.99 12.10
CA GLU A 258 6.72 -7.32 11.72
C GLU A 258 6.97 -7.20 10.21
N ASP A 259 5.92 -7.05 9.39
CA ASP A 259 6.07 -6.80 7.96
C ASP A 259 6.61 -5.39 7.71
N THR A 260 7.89 -5.29 7.35
CA THR A 260 8.57 -4.03 7.03
C THR A 260 8.51 -3.66 5.54
N HIS A 261 7.88 -4.49 4.72
CA HIS A 261 7.78 -4.32 3.28
C HIS A 261 6.45 -3.69 2.86
N GLN A 262 5.36 -3.97 3.55
CA GLN A 262 4.06 -3.41 3.17
C GLN A 262 3.97 -1.91 3.44
N ARG A 263 3.38 -1.20 2.49
CA ARG A 263 3.08 0.22 2.64
C ARG A 263 1.88 0.33 3.58
N ARG A 264 2.01 1.10 4.65
CA ARG A 264 0.96 1.29 5.66
C ARG A 264 0.25 2.62 5.48
N VAL A 265 1.01 3.69 5.23
CA VAL A 265 0.48 5.04 5.02
C VAL A 265 1.04 5.65 3.75
N THR A 266 0.16 6.24 2.95
CA THR A 266 0.52 7.06 1.79
C THR A 266 0.30 8.51 2.12
N ALA A 267 1.31 9.33 1.88
CA ALA A 267 1.27 10.78 2.00
C ALA A 267 1.54 11.43 0.64
N ILE A 268 0.58 12.20 0.11
CA ILE A 268 0.72 12.93 -1.15
C ILE A 268 0.76 14.42 -0.86
N CYS A 269 1.85 15.09 -1.26
CA CYS A 269 1.99 16.54 -1.24
C CYS A 269 1.89 17.10 -2.66
N TYR A 270 0.88 17.95 -2.91
CA TYR A 270 0.68 18.58 -4.21
C TYR A 270 1.43 19.91 -4.33
N ILE A 271 2.05 20.11 -5.48
CA ILE A 271 2.83 21.33 -5.79
C ILE A 271 2.28 22.06 -7.04
N ASN A 272 0.96 22.11 -7.21
CA ASN A 272 0.34 22.66 -8.42
C ASN A 272 -0.29 24.05 -8.20
N PRO A 273 0.37 25.13 -8.64
CA PRO A 273 -0.16 26.48 -8.48
C PRO A 273 -1.39 26.70 -9.36
N GLN A 274 -2.32 27.52 -8.86
CA GLN A 274 -3.46 28.04 -9.63
C GLN A 274 -4.33 26.92 -10.26
N TRP A 275 -4.56 25.81 -9.56
CA TRP A 275 -5.50 24.78 -10.02
C TRP A 275 -6.93 25.29 -9.90
N THR A 276 -7.73 25.08 -10.93
CA THR A 276 -9.13 25.56 -11.01
C THR A 276 -10.07 24.45 -11.45
N PRO A 277 -11.38 24.54 -11.13
CA PRO A 277 -12.36 23.56 -11.60
C PRO A 277 -12.32 23.44 -13.13
N GLY A 278 -12.22 22.21 -13.63
CA GLY A 278 -12.11 21.92 -15.07
C GLY A 278 -10.69 21.60 -15.55
N ASP A 279 -9.65 21.85 -14.74
CA ASP A 279 -8.26 21.43 -15.06
C ASP A 279 -8.04 19.89 -14.97
N GLY A 280 -9.04 19.17 -14.45
CA GLY A 280 -8.98 17.73 -14.23
C GLY A 280 -7.96 17.33 -13.15
N GLY A 281 -7.38 16.13 -13.28
CA GLY A 281 -6.25 15.69 -12.45
C GLY A 281 -6.56 15.46 -10.98
N GLU A 282 -7.84 15.48 -10.58
CA GLU A 282 -8.23 15.25 -9.20
C GLU A 282 -7.91 13.83 -8.75
N LEU A 283 -7.55 13.69 -7.48
CA LEU A 283 -7.53 12.39 -6.83
C LEU A 283 -8.96 12.00 -6.48
N LYS A 284 -9.46 10.92 -7.07
CA LYS A 284 -10.74 10.33 -6.72
C LYS A 284 -10.52 9.20 -5.73
N ILE A 285 -11.05 9.35 -4.53
CA ILE A 285 -11.18 8.28 -3.53
C ILE A 285 -12.56 7.65 -3.73
N PHE A 286 -12.59 6.32 -3.84
CA PHE A 286 -13.84 5.58 -3.99
C PHE A 286 -14.39 5.24 -2.61
N GLY A 287 -15.63 5.65 -2.36
CA GLY A 287 -16.31 5.31 -1.11
C GLY A 287 -16.62 3.81 -1.06
N ARG A 288 -16.68 3.25 0.15
CA ARG A 288 -17.09 1.86 0.36
C ARG A 288 -18.30 1.76 1.29
N PRO A 289 -19.24 0.82 1.05
CA PRO A 289 -20.44 0.68 1.88
C PRO A 289 -20.15 0.36 3.36
N ASP A 290 -18.99 -0.23 3.63
CA ASP A 290 -18.53 -0.68 4.95
C ASP A 290 -17.66 0.38 5.68
N MET A 291 -17.46 1.56 5.07
CA MET A 291 -16.82 2.70 5.73
C MET A 291 -17.88 3.67 6.28
N THR A 292 -17.51 4.43 7.31
CA THR A 292 -18.39 5.43 7.95
C THR A 292 -18.89 6.50 6.97
N ASP A 293 -18.12 6.75 5.91
CA ASP A 293 -18.48 7.62 4.78
C ASP A 293 -18.37 6.83 3.47
N ALA A 294 -19.50 6.34 2.97
CA ALA A 294 -19.58 5.52 1.76
C ALA A 294 -19.59 6.33 0.46
N ALA A 295 -19.47 7.66 0.52
CA ALA A 295 -19.50 8.50 -0.67
C ALA A 295 -18.11 8.61 -1.33
N ASP A 296 -18.10 8.61 -2.66
CA ASP A 296 -16.92 9.00 -3.42
C ASP A 296 -16.47 10.43 -3.06
N ARG A 297 -15.15 10.63 -3.02
CA ARG A 297 -14.55 11.93 -2.73
C ARG A 297 -13.60 12.33 -3.85
N THR A 298 -13.66 13.60 -4.23
CA THR A 298 -12.81 14.16 -5.28
C THR A 298 -11.98 15.29 -4.68
N ILE A 299 -10.66 15.13 -4.74
CA ILE A 299 -9.71 16.03 -4.10
C ILE A 299 -8.89 16.74 -5.18
N HIS A 300 -9.05 18.06 -5.26
CA HIS A 300 -8.24 18.88 -6.15
C HIS A 300 -6.77 18.89 -5.72
N PRO A 301 -5.80 18.77 -6.65
CA PRO A 301 -4.38 18.68 -6.34
C PRO A 301 -3.75 20.06 -6.12
N LEU A 302 -4.30 20.84 -5.19
CA LEU A 302 -3.93 22.24 -4.93
C LEU A 302 -2.50 22.37 -4.38
N LEU A 303 -1.80 23.45 -4.72
CA LEU A 303 -0.50 23.80 -4.13
C LEU A 303 -0.54 23.76 -2.60
N GLY A 304 0.31 22.92 -1.99
CA GLY A 304 0.44 22.80 -0.53
C GLY A 304 -0.60 21.92 0.15
N ARG A 305 -1.51 21.31 -0.62
CA ARG A 305 -2.43 20.30 -0.11
C ARG A 305 -1.67 19.00 0.14
N VAL A 306 -1.85 18.46 1.34
CA VAL A 306 -1.39 17.14 1.74
C VAL A 306 -2.59 16.22 1.92
N VAL A 307 -2.54 15.05 1.30
CA VAL A 307 -3.52 13.97 1.49
C VAL A 307 -2.81 12.83 2.16
N LEU A 308 -3.39 12.30 3.24
CA LEU A 308 -2.93 11.07 3.88
C LEU A 308 -4.00 10.00 3.71
N PHE A 309 -3.60 8.77 3.45
CA PHE A 309 -4.50 7.63 3.51
C PHE A 309 -3.78 6.33 3.88
N LEU A 310 -4.53 5.39 4.45
CA LEU A 310 -4.05 4.04 4.75
C LEU A 310 -3.94 3.26 3.44
N SER A 311 -2.71 2.85 3.10
CA SER A 311 -2.37 2.31 1.78
C SER A 311 -3.12 1.02 1.46
N GLY A 312 -3.35 0.17 2.47
CA GLY A 312 -4.10 -1.09 2.37
C GLY A 312 -5.62 -0.94 2.43
N VAL A 313 -6.15 0.29 2.49
CA VAL A 313 -7.60 0.53 2.68
C VAL A 313 -8.21 1.33 1.53
N VAL A 314 -7.52 2.37 1.07
CA VAL A 314 -8.13 3.40 0.23
C VAL A 314 -7.93 3.12 -1.26
N ASP A 315 -9.01 2.69 -1.91
CA ASP A 315 -9.09 2.64 -3.37
C ASP A 315 -9.16 4.05 -3.95
N HIS A 316 -8.28 4.34 -4.90
CA HIS A 316 -8.20 5.65 -5.49
C HIS A 316 -7.75 5.64 -6.95
N ALA A 317 -8.03 6.72 -7.66
CA ALA A 317 -7.61 6.96 -9.04
C ALA A 317 -7.18 8.42 -9.21
N VAL A 318 -6.31 8.67 -10.19
CA VAL A 318 -6.05 10.04 -10.66
C VAL A 318 -6.89 10.26 -11.91
N LEU A 319 -7.85 11.18 -11.84
CA LEU A 319 -8.67 11.54 -12.99
C LEU A 319 -7.81 12.18 -14.09
N PRO A 320 -8.23 12.10 -15.37
CA PRO A 320 -7.50 12.69 -16.48
C PRO A 320 -7.13 14.15 -16.23
N ALA A 321 -5.84 14.48 -16.34
CA ALA A 321 -5.32 15.83 -16.17
C ALA A 321 -5.23 16.56 -17.52
N SER A 322 -5.81 17.77 -17.60
CA SER A 322 -5.63 18.67 -18.76
C SER A 322 -4.58 19.75 -18.51
N LYS A 323 -3.89 19.68 -17.36
CA LYS A 323 -2.84 20.61 -16.92
C LYS A 323 -1.69 19.81 -16.29
N GLU A 324 -0.47 20.35 -16.38
CA GLU A 324 0.71 19.72 -15.79
C GLU A 324 0.58 19.54 -14.28
N ARG A 325 0.44 18.29 -13.86
CA ARG A 325 0.22 17.89 -12.48
C ARG A 325 1.46 17.22 -11.92
N PHE A 326 1.96 17.77 -10.83
CA PHE A 326 3.04 17.20 -10.03
C PHE A 326 2.50 16.81 -8.65
N ALA A 327 3.01 15.68 -8.15
CA ALA A 327 2.73 15.18 -6.82
C ALA A 327 3.99 14.55 -6.25
N LEU A 328 4.30 14.87 -4.99
CA LEU A 328 5.32 14.16 -4.24
C LEU A 328 4.62 13.18 -3.32
N THR A 329 4.82 11.89 -3.55
CA THR A 329 4.25 10.81 -2.75
C THR A 329 5.32 10.22 -1.85
N ALA A 330 4.96 9.91 -0.60
CA ALA A 330 5.75 9.13 0.32
C ALA A 330 4.95 7.94 0.83
N TRP A 331 5.52 6.74 0.75
CA TRP A 331 4.94 5.53 1.30
C TRP A 331 5.71 5.10 2.54
N MET A 332 5.05 5.19 3.69
CA MET A 332 5.60 4.80 4.98
C MET A 332 5.22 3.34 5.26
N ARG A 333 6.19 2.57 5.75
CA ARG A 333 6.12 1.12 5.93
C ARG A 333 6.28 0.77 7.39
#